data_AF-A0A961RUL3-F1
#
_entry.id   AF-A0A961RUL3-F1
#
_cell.length_a   1.000
_cell.length_b   1.000
_cell.length_c   1.000
_cell.angle_alpha   90.00
_cell.angle_beta   90.00
_cell.angle_gamma   90.00
#
_symmetry.space_group_name_H-M   'P 1'
#
loop_
_entity.id
_entity.type
_entity.pdbx_description
1 polymer ?
#
loop_
_entity_poly.entity_id
_entity_poly.type
_entity_poly.pdbx_seq_one_letter_code
_entity_poly.pdbx_strand_id
1 'polypeptide(L)'
;MFQQFDSRTSPANAAPRLARLRAEMATEGIDAFLVPHSDEQQNEYLPADAERLSWLTGFTGSAGFCIVTGTSAVLFVDGRYTLQARNQCDPASFAFADLVSEGPAKWIGDNASDMRIGYDPWLMTMAQEKSFLAAAGKANARLVATENLVDRIWKDRPQRPSGNASIRDAALAGQDVAGKLAAITDKVLEAGADAVILSDPASVCWTLNIRGSDIAHIPVALSWALIPLEGKARIFIEGQKLDAATQAHLEAHCEIADPASLAADLRSFAEGRKIMADPALVNTAIRDAVVEGKGEIVERRDP
;
A
#
# COMPACT_ATOMS: atom_id res chain seq x y z
N MET A 1 10.49 -24.90 -5.38
CA MET A 1 11.16 -23.65 -5.79
C MET A 1 12.27 -23.41 -4.76
N PHE A 2 13.53 -23.42 -5.19
CA PHE A 2 14.68 -23.24 -4.29
C PHE A 2 14.82 -21.76 -3.91
N GLN A 3 15.33 -21.46 -2.71
CA GLN A 3 15.77 -20.11 -2.35
C GLN A 3 16.83 -19.65 -3.37
N GLN A 4 16.57 -18.53 -4.04
CA GLN A 4 17.59 -17.85 -4.84
C GLN A 4 18.38 -16.93 -3.92
N PHE A 5 19.70 -17.12 -3.87
CA PHE A 5 20.64 -16.29 -3.10
C PHE A 5 21.33 -15.23 -3.95
N ASP A 6 20.95 -15.09 -5.22
CA ASP A 6 21.51 -14.09 -6.12
C ASP A 6 21.11 -12.69 -5.64
N SER A 7 22.12 -11.84 -5.39
CA SER A 7 21.90 -10.44 -5.04
C SER A 7 21.25 -9.73 -6.23
N ARG A 8 19.94 -9.47 -6.13
CA ARG A 8 19.17 -8.74 -7.16
C ARG A 8 19.53 -7.25 -7.22
N THR A 9 20.32 -6.78 -6.25
CA THR A 9 20.71 -5.38 -6.10
C THR A 9 22.23 -5.29 -5.85
N SER A 10 22.82 -4.15 -6.23
CA SER A 10 24.21 -3.82 -5.96
C SER A 10 24.26 -2.47 -5.26
N PRO A 11 25.02 -2.32 -4.15
CA PRO A 11 25.18 -1.04 -3.46
C PRO A 11 25.63 0.09 -4.39
N ALA A 12 26.41 -0.22 -5.43
CA ALA A 12 26.92 0.75 -6.40
C ALA A 12 25.81 1.45 -7.20
N ASN A 13 24.61 0.88 -7.26
CA ASN A 13 23.48 1.48 -7.97
C ASN A 13 22.76 2.56 -7.15
N ALA A 14 23.00 2.65 -5.83
CA ALA A 14 22.29 3.58 -4.95
C ALA A 14 22.59 5.05 -5.32
N ALA A 15 23.87 5.43 -5.40
CA ALA A 15 24.29 6.78 -5.71
C ALA A 15 23.68 7.36 -7.02
N PRO A 16 23.77 6.67 -8.18
CA PRO A 16 23.14 7.17 -9.41
C PRO A 16 21.61 7.20 -9.34
N ARG A 17 20.96 6.27 -8.61
CA ARG A 17 19.50 6.29 -8.40
C ARG A 17 19.07 7.48 -7.54
N LEU A 18 19.77 7.74 -6.44
CA LEU A 18 19.54 8.91 -5.57
C LEU A 18 19.73 10.22 -6.33
N ALA A 19 20.76 10.33 -7.17
CA ALA A 19 20.98 11.52 -7.99
C ALA A 19 19.79 11.80 -8.94
N ARG A 20 19.25 10.75 -9.58
CA ARG A 20 18.07 10.87 -10.45
C ARG A 20 16.81 11.21 -9.65
N LEU A 21 16.59 10.58 -8.49
CA LEU A 21 15.45 10.89 -7.63
C LEU A 21 15.48 12.35 -7.16
N ARG A 22 16.64 12.86 -6.75
CA ARG A 22 16.82 14.26 -6.35
C ARG A 22 16.53 15.24 -7.49
N ALA A 23 16.81 14.86 -8.74
CA ALA A 23 16.46 15.68 -9.90
C ALA A 23 14.93 15.75 -10.10
N GLU A 24 14.21 14.64 -9.94
CA GLU A 24 12.74 14.63 -9.94
C GLU A 24 12.17 15.45 -8.78
N MET A 25 12.71 15.27 -7.56
CA MET A 25 12.33 16.05 -6.39
C MET A 25 12.50 17.56 -6.61
N ALA A 26 13.64 17.99 -7.16
CA ALA A 26 13.89 19.40 -7.46
C ALA A 26 12.90 19.96 -8.50
N THR A 27 12.51 19.15 -9.48
CA THR A 27 11.51 19.51 -10.50
C THR A 27 10.13 19.74 -9.89
N GLU A 28 9.74 18.93 -8.90
CA GLU A 28 8.46 19.01 -8.18
C GLU A 28 8.50 19.99 -6.97
N GLY A 29 9.65 20.62 -6.71
CA GLY A 29 9.85 21.48 -5.54
C GLY A 29 9.67 20.73 -4.22
N ILE A 30 10.20 19.50 -4.15
CA ILE A 30 10.16 18.63 -2.97
C ILE A 30 11.55 18.61 -2.31
N ASP A 31 11.61 18.86 -1.01
CA ASP A 31 12.86 18.91 -0.24
C ASP A 31 13.26 17.55 0.32
N ALA A 32 12.26 16.72 0.65
CA ALA A 32 12.42 15.35 1.11
C ALA A 32 11.37 14.41 0.50
N PHE A 33 11.71 13.18 0.18
CA PHE A 33 10.78 12.18 -0.37
C PHE A 33 10.75 10.92 0.49
N LEU A 34 9.54 10.44 0.77
CA LEU A 34 9.29 9.25 1.58
C LEU A 34 9.21 8.00 0.70
N VAL A 35 9.99 6.97 1.03
CA VAL A 35 10.04 5.70 0.31
C VAL A 35 9.81 4.55 1.31
N PRO A 36 8.56 4.14 1.56
CA PRO A 36 8.26 3.03 2.47
C PRO A 36 8.57 1.66 1.83
N HIS A 37 8.70 0.63 2.66
CA HIS A 37 8.54 -0.76 2.24
C HIS A 37 7.05 -1.13 2.28
N SER A 38 6.28 -0.69 1.28
CA SER A 38 4.87 -1.00 1.13
C SER A 38 4.44 -0.95 -0.33
N ASP A 39 3.37 -1.66 -0.65
CA ASP A 39 2.59 -1.51 -1.88
C ASP A 39 1.23 -0.87 -1.58
N GLU A 40 0.39 -0.75 -2.62
CA GLU A 40 -0.91 -0.08 -2.54
C GLU A 40 -1.91 -0.80 -1.62
N GLN A 41 -1.57 -2.03 -1.18
CA GLN A 41 -2.41 -2.94 -0.40
C GLN A 41 -1.74 -3.37 0.92
N GLN A 42 -0.62 -2.74 1.27
CA GLN A 42 0.11 -2.93 2.53
C GLN A 42 0.54 -4.38 2.79
N ASN A 43 0.91 -5.10 1.72
CA ASN A 43 1.39 -6.48 1.83
C ASN A 43 2.75 -6.55 2.55
N GLU A 44 2.96 -7.62 3.34
CA GLU A 44 4.26 -7.88 3.97
C GLU A 44 5.34 -8.29 2.94
N TYR A 45 4.96 -9.14 1.99
CA TYR A 45 5.80 -9.50 0.84
C TYR A 45 5.32 -8.73 -0.37
N LEU A 46 6.22 -7.95 -0.96
CA LEU A 46 5.87 -7.10 -2.09
C LEU A 46 6.02 -7.86 -3.42
N PRO A 47 5.16 -7.59 -4.41
CA PRO A 47 5.44 -8.00 -5.77
C PRO A 47 6.65 -7.24 -6.31
N ALA A 48 7.34 -7.85 -7.29
CA ALA A 48 8.61 -7.33 -7.78
C ALA A 48 8.54 -5.90 -8.34
N ASP A 49 7.39 -5.48 -8.84
CA ASP A 49 7.19 -4.12 -9.35
C ASP A 49 6.98 -3.08 -8.23
N ALA A 50 6.61 -3.50 -7.02
CA ALA A 50 6.38 -2.62 -5.88
C ALA A 50 7.61 -2.48 -4.96
N GLU A 51 8.69 -3.20 -5.23
CA GLU A 51 9.97 -3.24 -4.48
C GLU A 51 10.81 -1.95 -4.61
N ARG A 52 10.17 -0.78 -4.45
CA ARG A 52 10.77 0.55 -4.66
C ARG A 52 11.88 0.85 -3.67
N LEU A 53 11.70 0.50 -2.39
CA LEU A 53 12.73 0.67 -1.37
C LEU A 53 13.97 -0.17 -1.70
N SER A 54 13.75 -1.44 -2.01
CA SER A 54 14.81 -2.39 -2.39
C SER A 54 15.52 -1.94 -3.66
N TRP A 55 14.78 -1.53 -4.68
CA TRP A 55 15.37 -1.00 -5.91
C TRP A 55 16.17 0.28 -5.65
N LEU A 56 15.67 1.23 -4.85
CA LEU A 56 16.38 2.48 -4.60
C LEU A 56 17.67 2.27 -3.77
N THR A 57 17.58 1.45 -2.71
CA THR A 57 18.61 1.40 -1.66
C THR A 57 19.52 0.17 -1.74
N GLY A 58 19.02 -0.91 -2.32
CA GLY A 58 19.63 -2.24 -2.27
C GLY A 58 19.14 -3.10 -1.10
N PHE A 59 18.41 -2.54 -0.13
CA PHE A 59 17.92 -3.24 1.05
C PHE A 59 16.77 -4.21 0.72
N THR A 60 16.94 -5.50 1.03
CA THR A 60 15.94 -6.54 0.71
C THR A 60 15.25 -7.13 1.96
N GLY A 61 15.27 -6.42 3.10
CA GLY A 61 14.55 -6.86 4.30
C GLY A 61 13.10 -6.41 4.28
N SER A 62 12.21 -7.13 4.95
CA SER A 62 10.76 -6.88 4.88
C SER A 62 10.25 -5.73 5.75
N ALA A 63 11.14 -5.08 6.50
CA ALA A 63 10.77 -3.93 7.34
C ALA A 63 11.81 -2.83 7.20
N GLY A 64 11.47 -1.83 6.38
CA GLY A 64 12.31 -0.67 6.18
C GLY A 64 11.54 0.55 5.67
N PHE A 65 12.20 1.69 5.77
CA PHE A 65 11.69 2.96 5.27
C PHE A 65 12.88 3.84 4.90
N CYS A 66 12.82 4.57 3.79
CA CYS A 66 13.86 5.53 3.44
C CYS A 66 13.28 6.94 3.35
N ILE A 67 14.02 7.91 3.88
CA ILE A 67 13.79 9.33 3.63
C ILE A 67 14.98 9.85 2.83
N VAL A 68 14.72 10.37 1.64
CA VAL A 68 15.73 10.99 0.77
C VAL A 68 15.54 12.50 0.83
N THR A 69 16.61 13.25 1.09
CA THR A 69 16.61 14.72 0.99
C THR A 69 17.44 15.17 -0.22
N GLY A 70 17.45 16.47 -0.50
CA GLY A 70 18.30 17.06 -1.53
C GLY A 70 19.81 16.74 -1.36
N THR A 71 20.28 16.44 -0.16
CA THR A 71 21.72 16.25 0.13
C THR A 71 22.07 14.97 0.88
N SER A 72 21.11 14.33 1.56
CA SER A 72 21.32 13.12 2.37
C SER A 72 20.23 12.08 2.12
N ALA A 73 20.39 10.88 2.68
CA ALA A 73 19.35 9.87 2.73
C ALA A 73 19.52 9.03 4.00
N VAL A 74 18.41 8.65 4.63
CA VAL A 74 18.38 7.82 5.84
C VAL A 74 17.53 6.58 5.57
N LEU A 75 18.10 5.41 5.79
CA LEU A 75 17.42 4.12 5.76
C LEU A 75 17.13 3.66 7.19
N PHE A 76 15.86 3.59 7.53
CA PHE A 76 15.35 3.06 8.78
C PHE A 76 15.08 1.57 8.62
N VAL A 77 15.60 0.76 9.55
CA VAL A 77 15.35 -0.69 9.59
C VAL A 77 15.12 -1.14 11.02
N ASP A 78 14.35 -2.21 11.22
CA ASP A 78 14.22 -2.79 12.55
C ASP A 78 15.47 -3.60 12.97
N GLY A 79 15.53 -3.98 14.25
CA GLY A 79 16.66 -4.68 14.86
C GLY A 79 17.10 -5.96 14.13
N ARG A 80 16.19 -6.67 13.46
CA ARG A 80 16.47 -7.91 12.69
C ARG A 80 17.38 -7.64 11.49
N TYR A 81 17.32 -6.42 10.96
CA TYR A 81 17.91 -6.06 9.67
C TYR A 81 19.13 -5.14 9.77
N THR A 82 19.58 -4.80 10.97
CA THR A 82 20.71 -3.86 11.20
C THR A 82 22.00 -4.27 10.48
N LEU A 83 22.39 -5.55 10.55
CA LEU A 83 23.56 -6.07 9.84
C LEU A 83 23.29 -6.21 8.33
N GLN A 84 22.10 -6.66 7.96
CA GLN A 84 21.72 -6.83 6.55
C GLN A 84 21.76 -5.50 5.79
N ALA A 85 21.20 -4.43 6.36
CA ALA A 85 21.19 -3.10 5.74
C ALA A 85 22.62 -2.60 5.45
N ARG A 86 23.54 -2.76 6.40
CA ARG A 86 24.96 -2.35 6.24
C ARG A 86 25.72 -3.20 5.22
N ASN A 87 25.32 -4.45 5.02
CA ASN A 87 25.92 -5.34 4.04
C ASN A 87 25.38 -5.13 2.62
N GLN A 88 24.11 -4.72 2.50
CA GLN A 88 23.42 -4.60 1.21
C GLN A 88 23.38 -3.17 0.66
N CYS A 89 23.55 -2.16 1.50
CA CYS A 89 23.44 -0.75 1.12
C CYS A 89 24.79 -0.05 1.27
N ASP A 90 25.04 0.94 0.41
CA ASP A 90 26.26 1.73 0.46
C ASP A 90 26.23 2.74 1.63
N PRO A 91 27.13 2.64 2.63
CA PRO A 91 27.18 3.56 3.76
C PRO A 91 27.61 4.98 3.38
N ALA A 92 28.19 5.19 2.19
CA ALA A 92 28.44 6.54 1.67
C ALA A 92 27.15 7.20 1.13
N SER A 93 26.16 6.39 0.76
CA SER A 93 24.88 6.85 0.22
C SER A 93 23.78 7.00 1.29
N PHE A 94 23.82 6.19 2.35
CA PHE A 94 22.78 6.16 3.38
C PHE A 94 23.35 6.22 4.81
N ALA A 95 22.73 7.04 5.66
CA ALA A 95 22.76 6.82 7.09
C ALA A 95 21.77 5.70 7.47
N PHE A 96 22.08 4.93 8.51
CA PHE A 96 21.21 3.87 9.02
C PHE A 96 20.69 4.25 10.40
N ALA A 97 19.38 4.13 10.60
CA ALA A 97 18.70 4.44 11.86
C ALA A 97 17.73 3.32 12.25
N ASP A 98 17.39 3.24 13.53
CA ASP A 98 16.41 2.26 14.01
C ASP A 98 14.97 2.67 13.67
N LEU A 99 14.21 1.75 13.07
CA LEU A 99 12.85 2.02 12.61
C LEU A 99 11.86 2.33 13.75
N VAL A 100 12.10 1.82 14.97
CA VAL A 100 11.17 1.93 16.09
C VAL A 100 11.48 3.17 16.95
N SER A 101 12.73 3.31 17.38
CA SER A 101 13.17 4.36 18.30
C SER A 101 13.54 5.67 17.59
N GLU A 102 13.98 5.61 16.33
CA GLU A 102 14.38 6.77 15.53
C GLU A 102 13.48 6.99 14.31
N GLY A 103 12.37 6.26 14.21
CA GLY A 103 11.59 6.08 12.99
C GLY A 103 11.13 7.37 12.27
N PRO A 104 10.58 7.23 11.04
CA PRO A 104 10.32 8.33 10.12
C PRO A 104 9.57 9.54 10.72
N ALA A 105 8.55 9.31 11.55
CA ALA A 105 7.81 10.39 12.21
C ALA A 105 8.71 11.22 13.14
N LYS A 106 9.57 10.57 13.92
CA LYS A 106 10.54 11.26 14.79
C LYS A 106 11.55 12.02 13.94
N TRP A 107 12.10 11.38 12.91
CA TRP A 107 13.03 12.03 12.00
C TRP A 107 12.43 13.30 11.37
N ILE A 108 11.18 13.24 10.90
CA ILE A 108 10.45 14.39 10.33
C ILE A 108 10.36 15.52 11.35
N GLY A 109 9.93 15.22 12.57
CA GLY A 109 9.79 16.23 13.64
C GLY A 109 11.11 16.90 14.02
N ASP A 110 12.22 16.16 13.96
CA ASP A 110 13.53 16.64 14.40
C ASP A 110 14.34 17.32 13.28
N ASN A 111 14.11 16.98 12.00
CA ASN A 111 15.02 17.33 10.89
C ASN A 111 14.35 18.08 9.74
N ALA A 112 13.02 18.05 9.61
CA ALA A 112 12.34 18.52 8.40
C ALA A 112 11.88 19.98 8.47
N SER A 113 12.60 20.84 9.21
CA SER A 113 12.18 22.23 9.42
C SER A 113 11.94 22.97 8.11
N ASP A 114 10.74 23.54 7.95
CA ASP A 114 10.29 24.27 6.75
C ASP A 114 10.30 23.47 5.43
N MET A 115 10.44 22.14 5.48
CA MET A 115 10.52 21.30 4.28
C MET A 115 9.16 20.98 3.67
N ARG A 116 9.15 20.82 2.34
CA ARG A 116 8.10 20.16 1.57
C ARG A 116 8.47 18.69 1.41
N ILE A 117 7.69 17.81 2.03
CA ILE A 117 7.96 16.38 2.11
C ILE A 117 6.99 15.64 1.17
N GLY A 118 7.51 15.15 0.05
CA GLY A 118 6.76 14.39 -0.93
C GLY A 118 6.50 12.95 -0.48
N TYR A 119 5.30 12.44 -0.77
CA TYR A 119 4.95 11.04 -0.54
C TYR A 119 3.92 10.58 -1.58
N ASP A 120 3.91 9.27 -1.84
CA ASP A 120 2.87 8.63 -2.63
C ASP A 120 1.70 8.23 -1.72
N PRO A 121 0.49 8.81 -1.91
CA PRO A 121 -0.65 8.55 -1.04
C PRO A 121 -1.19 7.11 -1.15
N TRP A 122 -0.82 6.37 -2.21
CA TRP A 122 -1.17 4.96 -2.33
C TRP A 122 -0.35 4.04 -1.42
N LEU A 123 0.85 4.48 -1.01
CA LEU A 123 1.78 3.65 -0.23
C LEU A 123 1.76 3.94 1.27
N MET A 124 0.97 4.94 1.70
CA MET A 124 0.91 5.40 3.08
C MET A 124 -0.46 5.12 3.70
N THR A 125 -0.51 4.40 4.81
CA THR A 125 -1.77 4.18 5.54
C THR A 125 -2.28 5.48 6.16
N MET A 126 -3.59 5.54 6.42
CA MET A 126 -4.19 6.68 7.12
C MET A 126 -3.53 6.94 8.49
N ALA A 127 -3.22 5.88 9.24
CA ALA A 127 -2.56 5.99 10.54
C ALA A 127 -1.13 6.54 10.42
N GLN A 128 -0.36 6.07 9.42
CA GLN A 128 0.99 6.58 9.17
C GLN A 128 0.96 8.05 8.75
N GLU A 129 0.09 8.41 7.80
CA GLU A 129 -0.03 9.78 7.33
C GLU A 129 -0.42 10.73 8.47
N LYS A 130 -1.40 10.35 9.30
CA LYS A 130 -1.78 11.12 10.50
C LYS A 130 -0.59 11.36 11.44
N SER A 131 0.25 10.33 11.65
CA SER A 131 1.47 10.45 12.45
C SER A 131 2.48 11.41 11.81
N PHE A 132 2.67 11.34 10.50
CA PHE A 132 3.61 12.18 9.77
C PHE A 132 3.13 13.63 9.64
N LEU A 133 1.83 13.88 9.49
CA LEU A 133 1.24 15.22 9.54
C LEU A 133 1.47 15.86 10.91
N ALA A 134 1.28 15.11 11.99
CA ALA A 134 1.54 15.61 13.34
C ALA A 134 3.02 15.93 13.57
N ALA A 135 3.93 15.10 13.06
CA ALA A 135 5.37 15.35 13.10
C ALA A 135 5.77 16.58 12.26
N ALA A 136 5.29 16.65 11.03
CA ALA A 136 5.54 17.76 10.11
C ALA A 136 5.06 19.09 10.70
N GLY A 137 3.88 19.10 11.34
CA GLY A 137 3.35 20.30 12.01
C GLY A 137 4.26 20.84 13.11
N LYS A 138 4.95 19.97 13.88
CA LYS A 138 5.93 20.40 14.89
C LYS A 138 7.18 21.04 14.28
N ALA A 139 7.56 20.60 13.07
CA ALA A 139 8.70 21.12 12.33
C ALA A 139 8.35 22.29 11.39
N ASN A 140 7.09 22.77 11.37
CA ASN A 140 6.61 23.70 10.33
C ASN A 140 6.81 23.17 8.88
N ALA A 141 6.89 21.84 8.74
CA ALA A 141 7.00 21.16 7.45
C ALA A 141 5.61 20.90 6.86
N ARG A 142 5.57 20.53 5.58
CA ARG A 142 4.32 20.18 4.88
C ARG A 142 4.50 18.85 4.16
N LEU A 143 3.56 17.92 4.37
CA LEU A 143 3.43 16.77 3.48
C LEU A 143 2.78 17.21 2.17
N VAL A 144 3.27 16.67 1.06
CA VAL A 144 2.79 16.95 -0.29
C VAL A 144 2.55 15.61 -0.98
N ALA A 145 1.29 15.28 -1.25
CA ALA A 145 0.96 14.09 -2.03
C ALA A 145 1.44 14.29 -3.47
N THR A 146 2.13 13.29 -4.03
CA THR A 146 2.63 13.29 -5.41
C THR A 146 2.43 11.92 -6.04
N GLU A 147 2.59 11.83 -7.36
CA GLU A 147 2.92 10.54 -7.97
C GLU A 147 4.24 10.00 -7.41
N ASN A 148 4.46 8.70 -7.57
CA ASN A 148 5.70 8.09 -7.10
C ASN A 148 6.92 8.55 -7.92
N LEU A 149 7.81 9.32 -7.31
CA LEU A 149 9.01 9.81 -7.99
C LEU A 149 10.04 8.70 -8.26
N VAL A 150 10.00 7.58 -7.52
CA VAL A 150 10.86 6.41 -7.81
C VAL A 150 10.45 5.76 -9.12
N ASP A 151 9.15 5.68 -9.40
CA ASP A 151 8.63 5.06 -10.63
C ASP A 151 9.10 5.81 -11.89
N ARG A 152 9.21 7.15 -11.82
CA ARG A 152 9.73 7.97 -12.93
C ARG A 152 11.18 7.66 -13.30
N ILE A 153 11.97 7.16 -12.34
CA ILE A 153 13.37 6.82 -12.55
C ILE A 153 13.63 5.32 -12.75
N TRP A 154 12.65 4.46 -12.45
CA TRP A 154 12.75 3.00 -12.59
C TRP A 154 12.34 2.54 -14.00
N LYS A 155 13.26 2.70 -14.96
CA LYS A 155 13.00 2.42 -16.39
C LYS A 155 12.70 0.95 -16.70
N ASP A 156 13.27 0.03 -15.94
CA ASP A 156 13.15 -1.41 -16.06
C ASP A 156 12.25 -2.00 -14.95
N ARG A 157 11.24 -1.25 -14.52
CA ARG A 157 10.27 -1.71 -13.52
C ARG A 157 9.57 -2.98 -14.03
N PRO A 158 9.56 -4.08 -13.26
CA PRO A 158 8.82 -5.28 -13.63
C PRO A 158 7.34 -5.00 -13.88
N GLN A 159 6.70 -5.87 -14.65
CA GLN A 159 5.24 -5.82 -14.79
C GLN A 159 4.58 -6.25 -13.48
N ARG A 160 3.44 -5.60 -13.17
CA ARG A 160 2.56 -6.01 -12.07
C ARG A 160 2.20 -7.50 -12.21
N PRO A 161 2.18 -8.28 -11.10
CA PRO A 161 1.79 -9.68 -11.17
C PRO A 161 0.35 -9.84 -11.63
N SER A 162 0.14 -10.89 -12.42
CA SER A 162 -1.15 -11.30 -12.95
C SER A 162 -1.33 -12.81 -12.80
N GLY A 163 -1.24 -13.28 -11.56
CA GLY A 163 -1.52 -14.66 -11.20
C GLY A 163 -3.00 -14.98 -11.30
N ASN A 164 -3.33 -16.18 -11.76
CA ASN A 164 -4.74 -16.61 -11.88
C ASN A 164 -5.42 -16.68 -10.52
N ALA A 165 -6.64 -16.18 -10.45
CA ALA A 165 -7.54 -16.42 -9.34
C ALA A 165 -8.20 -17.81 -9.47
N SER A 166 -8.57 -18.40 -8.35
CA SER A 166 -9.26 -19.68 -8.30
C SER A 166 -10.27 -19.71 -7.16
N ILE A 167 -11.38 -20.42 -7.37
CA ILE A 167 -12.44 -20.57 -6.39
C ILE A 167 -11.97 -21.49 -5.24
N ARG A 168 -12.29 -21.10 -4.02
CA ARG A 168 -12.14 -21.94 -2.82
C ARG A 168 -13.50 -22.49 -2.42
N ASP A 169 -13.65 -23.80 -2.44
CA ASP A 169 -14.87 -24.49 -2.01
C ASP A 169 -15.31 -24.05 -0.60
N ALA A 170 -16.60 -23.77 -0.43
CA ALA A 170 -17.20 -23.39 0.85
C ALA A 170 -16.99 -24.45 1.94
N ALA A 171 -16.98 -25.75 1.59
CA ALA A 171 -16.68 -26.84 2.52
C ALA A 171 -15.27 -26.74 3.12
N LEU A 172 -14.34 -26.13 2.36
CA LEU A 172 -12.97 -25.88 2.82
C LEU A 172 -12.79 -24.48 3.42
N ALA A 173 -13.73 -23.56 3.18
CA ALA A 173 -13.72 -22.20 3.71
C ALA A 173 -14.50 -22.05 5.01
N GLY A 174 -15.34 -23.03 5.36
CA GLY A 174 -16.17 -23.07 6.58
C GLY A 174 -17.45 -22.23 6.51
N GLN A 175 -17.54 -21.30 5.55
CA GLN A 175 -18.69 -20.42 5.34
C GLN A 175 -18.77 -20.00 3.86
N ASP A 176 -19.99 -19.86 3.36
CA ASP A 176 -20.25 -19.38 2.00
C ASP A 176 -20.10 -17.86 1.89
N VAL A 177 -20.05 -17.35 0.66
CA VAL A 177 -19.85 -15.91 0.40
C VAL A 177 -21.01 -15.08 0.95
N ALA A 178 -22.25 -15.55 0.77
CA ALA A 178 -23.44 -14.85 1.23
C ALA A 178 -23.44 -14.68 2.75
N GLY A 179 -23.11 -15.73 3.50
CA GLY A 179 -23.00 -15.65 4.96
C GLY A 179 -21.90 -14.70 5.42
N LYS A 180 -20.75 -14.66 4.72
CA LYS A 180 -19.65 -13.73 5.05
C LYS A 180 -20.03 -12.28 4.80
N LEU A 181 -20.66 -11.99 3.65
CA LEU A 181 -21.16 -10.66 3.34
C LEU A 181 -22.20 -10.19 4.37
N ALA A 182 -23.10 -11.09 4.81
CA ALA A 182 -24.04 -10.78 5.89
C ALA A 182 -23.33 -10.44 7.20
N ALA A 183 -22.35 -11.25 7.62
CA ALA A 183 -21.58 -10.97 8.84
C ALA A 183 -20.78 -9.65 8.78
N ILE A 184 -20.22 -9.33 7.61
CA ILE A 184 -19.52 -8.06 7.38
C ILE A 184 -20.50 -6.88 7.45
N THR A 185 -21.65 -6.98 6.77
CA THR A 185 -22.65 -5.90 6.77
C THR A 185 -23.26 -5.66 8.15
N ASP A 186 -23.42 -6.69 8.98
CA ASP A 186 -23.77 -6.53 10.41
C ASP A 186 -22.73 -5.66 11.14
N LYS A 187 -21.43 -5.88 10.91
CA LYS A 187 -20.35 -5.07 11.50
C LYS A 187 -20.32 -3.64 10.99
N VAL A 188 -20.62 -3.43 9.70
CA VAL A 188 -20.76 -2.10 9.10
C VAL A 188 -21.92 -1.34 9.77
N LEU A 189 -23.05 -2.01 9.99
CA LEU A 189 -24.22 -1.44 10.65
C LEU A 189 -23.91 -1.09 12.12
N GLU A 190 -23.27 -2.00 12.87
CA GLU A 190 -22.80 -1.76 14.24
C GLU A 190 -21.85 -0.56 14.33
N ALA A 191 -21.01 -0.35 13.31
CA ALA A 191 -20.09 0.79 13.23
C ALA A 191 -20.79 2.11 12.90
N GLY A 192 -22.05 2.08 12.46
CA GLY A 192 -22.79 3.26 11.98
C GLY A 192 -22.27 3.78 10.64
N ALA A 193 -21.75 2.89 9.80
CA ALA A 193 -21.30 3.17 8.43
C ALA A 193 -22.32 2.65 7.41
N ASP A 194 -22.23 3.13 6.17
CA ASP A 194 -23.09 2.72 5.04
C ASP A 194 -22.41 1.69 4.13
N ALA A 195 -21.09 1.55 4.23
CA ALA A 195 -20.29 0.56 3.52
C ALA A 195 -18.93 0.34 4.21
N VAL A 196 -18.20 -0.70 3.82
CA VAL A 196 -16.77 -0.89 4.15
C VAL A 196 -15.94 -1.04 2.88
N ILE A 197 -14.73 -0.47 2.88
CA ILE A 197 -13.69 -0.73 1.88
C ILE A 197 -12.66 -1.71 2.46
N LEU A 198 -12.59 -2.90 1.88
CA LEU A 198 -11.55 -3.89 2.18
C LEU A 198 -10.35 -3.64 1.26
N SER A 199 -9.19 -3.34 1.84
CA SER A 199 -7.95 -3.11 1.10
C SER A 199 -6.91 -4.22 1.22
N ASP A 200 -7.04 -5.10 2.22
CA ASP A 200 -6.21 -6.29 2.35
C ASP A 200 -6.70 -7.40 1.38
N PRO A 201 -5.86 -7.85 0.43
CA PRO A 201 -6.18 -8.95 -0.48
C PRO A 201 -6.59 -10.23 0.24
N ALA A 202 -6.06 -10.49 1.45
CA ALA A 202 -6.44 -11.65 2.26
C ALA A 202 -7.90 -11.56 2.72
N SER A 203 -8.34 -10.40 3.21
CA SER A 203 -9.74 -10.13 3.58
C SER A 203 -10.68 -10.26 2.37
N VAL A 204 -10.29 -9.70 1.22
CA VAL A 204 -11.09 -9.80 -0.02
C VAL A 204 -11.20 -11.25 -0.48
N CYS A 205 -10.09 -11.98 -0.55
CA CYS A 205 -10.05 -13.38 -0.96
C CYS A 205 -10.84 -14.29 0.00
N TRP A 206 -10.77 -14.02 1.31
CA TRP A 206 -11.55 -14.73 2.31
C TRP A 206 -13.04 -14.47 2.14
N THR A 207 -13.44 -13.21 1.95
CA THR A 207 -14.84 -12.79 1.80
C THR A 207 -15.51 -13.47 0.61
N LEU A 208 -14.83 -13.45 -0.55
CA LEU A 208 -15.39 -13.93 -1.81
C LEU A 208 -15.05 -15.39 -2.13
N ASN A 209 -14.44 -16.12 -1.18
CA ASN A 209 -14.02 -17.51 -1.37
C ASN A 209 -13.19 -17.71 -2.65
N ILE A 210 -12.20 -16.85 -2.85
CA ILE A 210 -11.20 -17.00 -3.92
C ILE A 210 -9.79 -17.08 -3.34
N ARG A 211 -8.82 -17.52 -4.15
CA ARG A 211 -7.37 -17.48 -3.89
C ARG A 211 -6.67 -16.98 -5.14
N GLY A 212 -5.44 -16.52 -5.00
CA GLY A 212 -4.60 -16.11 -6.13
C GLY A 212 -3.15 -16.53 -5.98
N SER A 213 -2.31 -16.03 -6.89
CA SER A 213 -0.89 -16.32 -6.94
C SER A 213 -0.04 -15.09 -7.26
N ASP A 214 -0.57 -13.89 -6.97
CA ASP A 214 0.12 -12.63 -7.27
C ASP A 214 1.33 -12.39 -6.36
N ILE A 215 1.25 -12.85 -5.10
CA ILE A 215 2.30 -12.69 -4.10
C ILE A 215 2.94 -14.04 -3.81
N ALA A 216 4.27 -14.08 -3.80
CA ALA A 216 4.99 -15.28 -3.42
C ALA A 216 4.61 -15.71 -1.99
N HIS A 217 4.36 -17.01 -1.79
CA HIS A 217 4.03 -17.62 -0.49
C HIS A 217 2.68 -17.24 0.12
N ILE A 218 1.94 -16.27 -0.44
CA ILE A 218 0.62 -15.86 0.05
C ILE A 218 -0.41 -16.09 -1.07
N PRO A 219 -1.41 -16.98 -0.88
CA PRO A 219 -2.33 -17.38 -1.95
C PRO A 219 -3.45 -16.35 -2.16
N VAL A 220 -3.10 -15.10 -2.43
CA VAL A 220 -4.02 -13.98 -2.62
C VAL A 220 -4.00 -13.46 -4.05
N ALA A 221 -5.15 -12.97 -4.49
CA ALA A 221 -5.28 -12.17 -5.70
C ALA A 221 -5.36 -10.70 -5.27
N LEU A 222 -4.42 -9.88 -5.74
CA LEU A 222 -4.40 -8.44 -5.49
C LEU A 222 -5.72 -7.83 -5.98
N SER A 223 -6.54 -7.40 -5.02
CA SER A 223 -7.88 -6.86 -5.25
C SER A 223 -8.37 -6.01 -4.07
N TRP A 224 -9.33 -5.13 -4.33
CA TRP A 224 -10.07 -4.39 -3.31
C TRP A 224 -11.55 -4.79 -3.36
N ALA A 225 -12.29 -4.57 -2.27
CA ALA A 225 -13.75 -4.75 -2.29
C ALA A 225 -14.48 -3.64 -1.55
N LEU A 226 -15.51 -3.07 -2.19
CA LEU A 226 -16.47 -2.16 -1.57
C LEU A 226 -17.74 -2.95 -1.26
N ILE A 227 -18.10 -3.03 0.03
CA ILE A 227 -19.26 -3.79 0.50
C ILE A 227 -20.24 -2.80 1.13
N PRO A 228 -21.34 -2.43 0.44
CA PRO A 228 -22.36 -1.56 1.00
C PRO A 228 -23.29 -2.33 1.95
N LEU A 229 -23.94 -1.63 2.87
CA LEU A 229 -25.04 -2.18 3.67
C LEU A 229 -26.20 -2.65 2.78
N GLU A 230 -26.52 -1.84 1.77
CA GLU A 230 -27.59 -2.11 0.82
C GLU A 230 -27.04 -2.17 -0.60
N GLY A 231 -27.47 -3.18 -1.36
CA GLY A 231 -27.05 -3.39 -2.74
C GLY A 231 -25.97 -4.45 -2.89
N LYS A 232 -25.35 -4.49 -4.07
CA LYS A 232 -24.38 -5.51 -4.43
C LYS A 232 -22.97 -5.06 -4.06
N ALA A 233 -22.17 -5.94 -3.47
CA ALA A 233 -20.75 -5.69 -3.28
C ALA A 233 -20.05 -5.49 -4.63
N ARG A 234 -18.92 -4.79 -4.64
CA ARG A 234 -18.07 -4.63 -5.82
C ARG A 234 -16.65 -5.07 -5.51
N ILE A 235 -16.08 -5.94 -6.35
CA ILE A 235 -14.66 -6.29 -6.33
C ILE A 235 -13.92 -5.53 -7.43
N PHE A 236 -12.76 -5.01 -7.09
CA PHE A 236 -11.83 -4.38 -8.01
C PHE A 236 -10.65 -5.33 -8.24
N ILE A 237 -10.65 -6.03 -9.38
CA ILE A 237 -9.67 -7.08 -9.71
C ILE A 237 -9.41 -7.08 -11.22
N GLU A 238 -8.16 -7.33 -11.62
CA GLU A 238 -7.82 -7.42 -13.03
C GLU A 238 -8.53 -8.61 -13.70
N GLY A 239 -9.32 -8.35 -14.73
CA GLY A 239 -10.12 -9.37 -15.40
C GLY A 239 -9.30 -10.52 -16.01
N GLN A 240 -8.04 -10.25 -16.39
CA GLN A 240 -7.11 -11.26 -16.90
C GLN A 240 -6.77 -12.38 -15.90
N LYS A 241 -7.03 -12.16 -14.61
CA LYS A 241 -6.85 -13.16 -13.55
C LYS A 241 -7.99 -14.16 -13.48
N LEU A 242 -9.12 -13.88 -14.15
CA LEU A 242 -10.36 -14.64 -14.00
C LEU A 242 -10.55 -15.57 -15.19
N ASP A 243 -10.67 -16.87 -14.90
CA ASP A 243 -11.28 -17.80 -15.86
C ASP A 243 -12.81 -17.67 -15.84
N ALA A 244 -13.48 -18.31 -16.80
CA ALA A 244 -14.94 -18.22 -16.92
C ALA A 244 -15.68 -18.71 -15.66
N ALA A 245 -15.14 -19.70 -14.96
CA ALA A 245 -15.74 -20.24 -13.74
C ALA A 245 -15.61 -19.25 -12.58
N THR A 246 -14.42 -18.68 -12.37
CA THR A 246 -14.14 -17.71 -11.31
C THR A 246 -14.87 -16.40 -11.55
N GLN A 247 -14.96 -15.95 -12.80
CA GLN A 247 -15.78 -14.80 -13.19
C GLN A 247 -17.25 -15.03 -12.83
N ALA A 248 -17.85 -16.15 -13.25
CA ALA A 248 -19.25 -16.47 -12.95
C ALA A 248 -19.50 -16.58 -11.43
N HIS A 249 -18.56 -17.15 -10.67
CA HIS A 249 -18.61 -17.21 -9.21
C HIS A 249 -18.64 -15.82 -8.58
N LEU A 250 -17.77 -14.91 -9.02
CA LEU A 250 -17.76 -13.54 -8.53
C LEU A 250 -19.03 -12.78 -8.93
N GLU A 251 -19.47 -12.89 -10.19
CA GLU A 251 -20.68 -12.24 -10.69
C GLU A 251 -21.96 -12.69 -9.97
N ALA A 252 -21.98 -13.89 -9.39
CA ALA A 252 -23.09 -14.34 -8.55
C ALA A 252 -23.21 -13.55 -7.23
N HIS A 253 -22.13 -12.93 -6.76
CA HIS A 253 -22.06 -12.29 -5.43
C HIS A 253 -21.74 -10.79 -5.48
N CYS A 254 -21.00 -10.33 -6.48
CA CYS A 254 -20.50 -8.96 -6.59
C CYS A 254 -20.52 -8.45 -8.04
N GLU A 255 -20.33 -7.14 -8.20
CA GLU A 255 -19.95 -6.52 -9.47
C GLU A 255 -18.43 -6.57 -9.62
N ILE A 256 -17.93 -6.86 -10.81
CA ILE A 256 -16.49 -6.87 -11.11
C ILE A 256 -16.15 -5.54 -11.77
N ALA A 257 -15.13 -4.86 -11.26
CA ALA A 257 -14.60 -3.61 -11.79
C ALA A 257 -13.09 -3.66 -11.95
N ASP A 258 -12.56 -2.82 -12.85
CA ASP A 258 -11.13 -2.68 -13.05
C ASP A 258 -10.48 -1.97 -11.84
N PRO A 259 -9.32 -2.44 -11.34
CA PRO A 259 -8.63 -1.78 -10.24
C PRO A 259 -8.35 -0.30 -10.45
N ALA A 260 -8.13 0.15 -11.69
CA ALA A 260 -7.90 1.54 -12.01
C ALA A 260 -9.13 2.44 -11.80
N SER A 261 -10.35 1.86 -11.77
CA SER A 261 -11.57 2.63 -11.52
C SER A 261 -11.85 2.87 -10.03
N LEU A 262 -11.15 2.18 -9.12
CA LEU A 262 -11.40 2.21 -7.67
C LEU A 262 -11.63 3.61 -7.10
N ALA A 263 -10.69 4.54 -7.35
CA ALA A 263 -10.79 5.89 -6.80
C ALA A 263 -11.97 6.69 -7.39
N ALA A 264 -12.26 6.51 -8.67
CA ALA A 264 -13.39 7.18 -9.32
C ALA A 264 -14.74 6.62 -8.83
N ASP A 265 -14.82 5.30 -8.67
CA ASP A 265 -16.00 4.62 -8.15
C ASP A 265 -16.27 4.99 -6.69
N LEU A 266 -15.23 5.06 -5.85
CA LEU A 266 -15.34 5.50 -4.47
C LEU A 266 -15.83 6.95 -4.37
N ARG A 267 -15.28 7.87 -5.18
CA ARG A 267 -15.76 9.26 -5.24
C ARG A 267 -17.25 9.34 -5.58
N SER A 268 -17.68 8.57 -6.58
CA SER A 268 -19.08 8.53 -7.01
C SER A 268 -20.00 7.92 -5.94
N PHE A 269 -19.53 6.87 -5.27
CA PHE A 269 -20.28 6.18 -4.24
C PHE A 269 -20.34 6.95 -2.91
N ALA A 270 -19.36 7.78 -2.59
CA ALA A 270 -19.20 8.34 -1.25
C ALA A 270 -20.20 9.46 -0.88
N GLU A 271 -20.90 10.08 -1.84
CA GLU A 271 -21.71 11.28 -1.57
C GLU A 271 -22.76 11.06 -0.47
N GLY A 272 -22.58 11.76 0.66
CA GLY A 272 -23.47 11.68 1.82
C GLY A 272 -23.38 10.38 2.61
N ARG A 273 -22.41 9.51 2.31
CA ARG A 273 -22.24 8.20 2.94
C ARG A 273 -21.04 8.16 3.88
N LYS A 274 -21.13 7.29 4.88
CA LYS A 274 -20.08 6.93 5.82
C LYS A 274 -19.41 5.63 5.38
N ILE A 275 -18.13 5.67 5.07
CA ILE A 275 -17.37 4.51 4.60
C ILE A 275 -16.44 4.04 5.72
N MET A 276 -16.66 2.82 6.19
CA MET A 276 -15.80 2.16 7.15
C MET A 276 -14.46 1.81 6.50
N ALA A 277 -13.37 2.11 7.18
CA ALA A 277 -12.00 1.87 6.70
C ALA A 277 -11.07 1.55 7.88
N ASP A 278 -10.19 0.56 7.70
CA ASP A 278 -9.13 0.26 8.67
C ASP A 278 -7.97 1.24 8.51
N PRO A 279 -7.70 2.12 9.50
CA PRO A 279 -6.65 3.10 9.38
C PRO A 279 -5.23 2.49 9.30
N ALA A 280 -5.07 1.21 9.66
CA ALA A 280 -3.80 0.49 9.58
C ALA A 280 -3.58 -0.21 8.23
N LEU A 281 -4.61 -0.34 7.39
CA LEU A 281 -4.53 -1.04 6.09
C LEU A 281 -4.88 -0.13 4.92
N VAL A 282 -5.88 0.74 5.09
CA VAL A 282 -6.37 1.62 4.04
C VAL A 282 -5.37 2.75 3.80
N ASN A 283 -4.96 2.89 2.55
CA ASN A 283 -4.05 3.94 2.13
C ASN A 283 -4.75 5.30 2.05
N THR A 284 -3.94 6.36 2.06
CA THR A 284 -4.38 7.74 2.03
C THR A 284 -5.20 8.06 0.78
N ALA A 285 -4.80 7.54 -0.38
CA ALA A 285 -5.50 7.80 -1.64
C ALA A 285 -6.96 7.30 -1.63
N ILE A 286 -7.24 6.15 -0.98
CA ILE A 286 -8.60 5.64 -0.81
C ILE A 286 -9.42 6.56 0.10
N ARG A 287 -8.86 7.00 1.23
CA ARG A 287 -9.52 7.97 2.12
C ARG A 287 -9.80 9.29 1.40
N ASP A 288 -8.83 9.78 0.64
CA ASP A 288 -8.96 11.03 -0.12
C ASP A 288 -10.06 10.91 -1.17
N ALA A 289 -10.15 9.78 -1.89
CA ALA A 289 -11.25 9.53 -2.84
C ALA A 289 -12.63 9.57 -2.16
N VAL A 290 -12.77 9.03 -0.95
CA VAL A 290 -14.04 9.12 -0.20
C VAL A 290 -14.36 10.57 0.18
N VAL A 291 -13.38 11.31 0.71
CA VAL A 291 -13.55 12.71 1.14
C VAL A 291 -13.85 13.63 -0.05
N GLU A 292 -13.14 13.47 -1.18
CA GLU A 292 -13.39 14.17 -2.44
C GLU A 292 -14.80 13.91 -2.97
N GLY A 293 -15.30 12.68 -2.77
CA GLY A 293 -16.69 12.29 -3.05
C GLY A 293 -17.71 12.82 -2.05
N LYS A 294 -17.31 13.67 -1.09
CA LYS A 294 -18.15 14.20 0.00
C LYS A 294 -18.71 13.12 0.93
N GLY A 295 -17.99 12.01 1.09
CA GLY A 295 -18.24 11.03 2.13
C GLY A 295 -17.44 11.30 3.39
N GLU A 296 -17.74 10.52 4.42
CA GLU A 296 -17.05 10.53 5.71
C GLU A 296 -16.40 9.16 5.94
N ILE A 297 -15.19 9.14 6.54
CA ILE A 297 -14.55 7.89 6.95
C ILE A 297 -14.93 7.54 8.38
N VAL A 298 -15.33 6.29 8.59
CA VAL A 298 -15.52 5.69 9.91
C VAL A 298 -14.35 4.76 10.20
N GLU A 299 -13.37 5.22 10.98
CA GLU A 299 -12.20 4.41 11.35
C GLU A 299 -12.59 3.22 12.24
N ARG A 300 -12.47 2.00 11.71
CA ARG A 300 -12.67 0.72 12.42
C ARG A 300 -11.76 -0.34 11.82
N ARG A 301 -11.39 -1.34 12.62
CA ARG A 301 -10.63 -2.48 12.10
C ARG A 301 -11.41 -3.20 11.00
N ASP A 302 -10.67 -3.80 10.06
CA ASP A 302 -11.21 -4.75 9.08
C ASP A 302 -12.12 -5.77 9.79
N PRO A 303 -13.40 -5.91 9.37
CA PRO A 303 -14.46 -6.58 10.14
C PRO A 303 -14.39 -8.12 10.19
#